data_AF-A0A2C5XHH3-F1
#
_entry.id   AF-A0A2C5XHH3-F1
#
_cell.length_a   1.000
_cell.length_b   1.000
_cell.length_c   1.000
_cell.angle_alpha   90.00
_cell.angle_beta   90.00
_cell.angle_gamma   90.00
#
_symmetry.space_group_name_H-M   'P 1'
#
loop_
_entity.id
_entity.type
_entity.pdbx_description
1 polymer ?
#
loop_
_entity_poly.entity_id
_entity_poly.type
_entity_poly.pdbx_seq_one_letter_code
_entity_poly.pdbx_strand_id
1 'polypeptide(L)'
;MAPVGTLIAYSDGSKDTKGNTGAGWVTTTNRATLETEHIALGKWMEVADAEAYGACEAAKRAAAHTDAEEIWICLDNQGIVDRLRNLQTRNSTSQNIIDETK
;
A
#
# COMPACT_ATOMS: atom_id res chain seq x y z
N MET A 1 12.42 8.92 -14.18
CA MET A 1 12.59 9.82 -13.01
C MET A 1 11.30 10.57 -12.84
N ALA A 2 10.83 10.72 -11.60
CA ALA A 2 9.65 11.55 -11.35
C ALA A 2 9.96 13.02 -11.65
N PRO A 3 8.97 13.80 -12.11
CA PRO A 3 9.09 15.25 -12.26
C PRO A 3 9.50 15.97 -10.96
N VAL A 4 9.99 17.21 -11.10
CA VAL A 4 10.19 18.11 -9.95
C VAL A 4 8.82 18.44 -9.37
N GLY A 5 8.71 18.45 -8.04
CA GLY A 5 7.43 18.69 -7.35
C GLY A 5 6.60 17.42 -7.12
N THR A 6 7.02 16.28 -7.67
CA THR A 6 6.40 14.98 -7.38
C THR A 6 6.94 14.40 -6.08
N LEU A 7 6.03 14.08 -5.15
CA LEU A 7 6.31 13.28 -3.97
C LEU A 7 6.03 11.81 -4.30
N ILE A 8 7.01 10.95 -4.02
CA ILE A 8 6.89 9.51 -4.27
C ILE A 8 6.86 8.78 -2.93
N ALA A 9 5.78 8.04 -2.70
CA ALA A 9 5.61 7.18 -1.56
C ALA A 9 5.74 5.71 -1.99
N TYR A 10 6.62 4.97 -1.33
CA TYR A 10 6.78 3.53 -1.49
C TYR A 10 6.23 2.86 -0.24
N SER A 11 5.58 1.71 -0.40
CA SER A 11 5.23 0.87 0.74
C SER A 11 5.36 -0.60 0.40
N ASP A 12 5.65 -1.38 1.43
CA ASP A 12 5.77 -2.83 1.34
C ASP A 12 5.22 -3.47 2.63
N GLY A 13 4.71 -4.68 2.52
CA GLY A 13 4.22 -5.50 3.62
C GLY A 13 4.98 -6.81 3.65
N SER A 14 5.33 -7.27 4.85
CA SER A 14 6.10 -8.51 5.00
C SER A 14 5.56 -9.37 6.13
N LYS A 15 5.89 -10.67 6.07
CA LYS A 15 5.60 -11.66 7.11
C LYS A 15 6.86 -12.41 7.47
N ASP A 16 7.15 -12.52 8.76
CA ASP A 16 8.27 -13.31 9.25
C ASP A 16 7.95 -14.82 9.28
N THR A 17 8.97 -15.65 9.55
CA THR A 17 8.80 -17.12 9.63
C THR A 17 7.93 -17.59 10.79
N LYS A 18 7.62 -16.70 11.75
CA LYS A 18 6.74 -16.97 12.89
C LYS A 18 5.30 -16.53 12.61
N GLY A 19 5.03 -15.98 11.43
CA GLY A 19 3.72 -15.49 11.00
C GLY A 19 3.41 -14.06 11.45
N ASN A 20 4.35 -13.33 12.05
CA ASN A 20 4.14 -11.92 12.38
C ASN A 20 4.24 -11.08 11.11
N THR A 21 3.32 -10.15 10.95
CA THR A 21 3.29 -9.22 9.83
C THR A 21 3.65 -7.81 10.26
N GLY A 22 4.16 -7.05 9.29
CA GLY A 22 4.37 -5.62 9.41
C GLY A 22 4.29 -4.95 8.06
N ALA A 23 4.13 -3.64 8.09
CA ALA A 23 4.16 -2.78 6.91
C ALA A 23 5.20 -1.69 7.11
N GLY A 24 5.87 -1.31 6.04
CA GLY A 24 6.82 -0.20 6.01
C GLY A 24 6.52 0.72 4.85
N TRP A 25 6.92 1.98 4.99
CA TRP A 25 6.83 2.95 3.91
C TRP A 25 7.94 4.00 3.97
N VAL A 26 8.21 4.58 2.81
CA VAL A 26 9.20 5.64 2.61
C VAL A 26 8.58 6.71 1.72
N THR A 27 8.66 7.98 2.13
CA THR A 27 8.28 9.11 1.29
C THR A 27 9.54 9.84 0.84
N THR A 28 9.58 10.23 -0.44
CA THR A 28 10.73 10.90 -1.04
C THR A 28 10.26 12.05 -1.93
N THR A 29 11.05 13.12 -2.00
CA THR A 29 10.87 14.21 -2.96
C THR A 29 12.22 14.64 -3.50
N ASN A 30 12.34 14.93 -4.80
CA ASN A 30 13.58 15.41 -5.42
C ASN A 30 14.83 14.59 -5.03
N ARG A 31 14.67 13.26 -4.87
CA ARG A 31 15.71 12.29 -4.43
C ARG A 31 16.17 12.40 -2.97
N ALA A 32 15.51 13.22 -2.16
CA ALA A 32 15.68 13.23 -0.71
C ALA A 32 14.60 12.37 -0.06
N THR A 33 14.98 11.53 0.89
CA THR A 33 14.03 10.85 1.78
C THR A 33 13.49 11.86 2.78
N LEU A 34 12.17 11.97 2.85
CA LEU A 34 11.46 12.81 3.83
C LEU A 34 11.16 12.03 5.11
N GLU A 35 10.71 10.79 4.95
CA GLU A 35 10.29 9.92 6.05
C GLU A 35 10.58 8.46 5.71
N THR A 36 10.85 7.68 6.76
CA THR A 36 10.87 6.22 6.70
C THR A 36 10.27 5.71 7.99
N GLU A 37 9.17 4.96 7.89
CA GLU A 37 8.44 4.47 9.04
C GLU A 37 7.93 3.05 8.80
N HIS A 38 7.57 2.39 9.89
CA HIS A 38 7.02 1.04 9.85
C HIS A 38 6.08 0.79 11.02
N ILE A 39 5.28 -0.27 10.90
CA ILE A 39 4.36 -0.71 11.95
C ILE A 39 4.29 -2.24 12.00
N ALA A 40 4.26 -2.77 13.22
CA ALA A 40 3.97 -4.18 13.46
C ALA A 40 2.44 -4.39 13.50
N LEU A 41 1.95 -5.33 12.70
CA LEU A 41 0.52 -5.61 12.55
C LEU A 41 0.09 -6.93 13.21
N GLY A 42 1.08 -7.71 13.66
CA GLY A 42 0.84 -8.92 14.47
C GLY A 42 0.62 -10.17 13.63
N LYS A 43 0.13 -11.23 14.28
CA LYS A 43 0.29 -12.61 13.81
C LYS A 43 -0.80 -13.14 12.87
N TRP A 44 -1.91 -12.40 12.75
CA TRP A 44 -3.13 -12.89 12.11
C TRP A 44 -3.53 -12.08 10.88
N MET A 45 -2.60 -11.28 10.36
CA MET A 45 -2.80 -10.55 9.12
C MET A 45 -2.15 -11.30 7.95
N GLU A 46 -2.76 -11.23 6.76
CA GLU A 46 -2.08 -11.68 5.55
C GLU A 46 -1.09 -10.62 5.03
N VAL A 47 -0.13 -11.05 4.21
CA VAL A 47 0.84 -10.11 3.62
C VAL A 47 0.12 -9.05 2.78
N ALA A 48 -0.89 -9.47 2.01
CA ALA A 48 -1.70 -8.54 1.21
C ALA A 48 -2.42 -7.48 2.07
N ASP A 49 -2.90 -7.87 3.26
CA ASP A 49 -3.51 -6.91 4.19
C ASP A 49 -2.47 -5.93 4.76
N ALA A 50 -1.26 -6.43 5.06
CA ALA A 50 -0.15 -5.59 5.51
C ALA A 50 0.29 -4.59 4.43
N GLU A 51 0.43 -5.04 3.18
CA GLU A 51 0.72 -4.17 2.04
C GLU A 51 -0.39 -3.13 1.81
N ALA A 52 -1.67 -3.53 1.90
CA ALA A 52 -2.79 -2.60 1.82
C ALA A 52 -2.74 -1.53 2.91
N TYR A 53 -2.40 -1.94 4.14
CA TYR A 53 -2.24 -1.04 5.27
C TYR A 53 -1.07 -0.07 5.05
N GLY A 54 0.10 -0.59 4.64
CA GLY A 54 1.27 0.22 4.29
C GLY A 54 0.97 1.23 3.20
N ALA A 55 0.28 0.82 2.13
CA ALA A 55 -0.13 1.70 1.05
C ALA A 55 -1.06 2.83 1.53
N CYS A 56 -2.00 2.51 2.42
CA CYS A 56 -2.90 3.49 3.01
C CYS A 56 -2.16 4.51 3.90
N GLU A 57 -1.25 4.04 4.75
CA GLU A 57 -0.44 4.90 5.62
C GLU A 57 0.53 5.78 4.83
N ALA A 58 1.14 5.23 3.78
CA ALA A 58 1.98 5.97 2.84
C ALA A 58 1.18 7.06 2.11
N ALA A 59 -0.03 6.73 1.62
CA ALA A 59 -0.93 7.68 0.97
C ALA A 59 -1.32 8.85 1.89
N LYS A 60 -1.70 8.55 3.14
CA LYS A 60 -2.08 9.58 4.13
C LYS A 60 -0.95 10.55 4.41
N ARG A 61 0.28 10.04 4.60
CA ARG A 61 1.46 10.86 4.85
C ARG A 61 1.83 11.70 3.64
N ALA A 62 1.86 11.09 2.46
CA ALA A 62 2.06 11.80 1.21
C ALA A 62 1.04 12.94 1.03
N ALA A 63 -0.24 12.68 1.30
CA ALA A 63 -1.31 13.68 1.19
C ALA A 63 -1.23 14.80 2.25
N ALA A 64 -0.50 14.60 3.34
CA ALA A 64 -0.27 15.62 4.35
C ALA A 64 0.78 16.67 3.91
N HIS A 65 1.56 16.39 2.87
CA HIS A 65 2.50 17.34 2.27
C HIS A 65 1.79 18.29 1.32
N THR A 66 1.53 19.52 1.76
CA THR A 66 0.81 20.54 0.98
C THR A 66 1.63 21.16 -0.14
N ASP A 67 2.94 20.90 -0.18
CA ASP A 67 3.90 21.39 -1.16
C ASP A 67 4.08 20.45 -2.37
N ALA A 68 3.48 19.25 -2.33
CA ALA A 68 3.53 18.31 -3.44
C ALA A 68 2.54 18.71 -4.54
N GLU A 69 3.02 18.90 -5.77
CA GLU A 69 2.18 19.14 -6.95
C GLU A 69 1.51 17.85 -7.43
N GLU A 70 2.19 16.71 -7.24
CA GLU A 70 1.73 15.40 -7.63
C GLU A 70 2.22 14.35 -6.62
N ILE A 71 1.39 13.32 -6.37
CA ILE A 71 1.74 12.21 -5.49
C ILE A 71 1.74 10.92 -6.29
N TRP A 72 2.87 10.21 -6.27
CA TRP A 72 2.99 8.87 -6.82
C TRP A 72 3.07 7.87 -5.68
N ILE A 73 2.20 6.86 -5.70
CA ILE A 73 2.27 5.74 -4.78
C ILE A 73 2.76 4.51 -5.54
N CYS A 74 3.91 4.00 -5.14
CA CYS A 74 4.58 2.88 -5.75
C CYS A 74 4.38 1.63 -4.90
N LEU A 75 3.70 0.65 -5.49
CA LEU A 75 3.37 -0.64 -4.90
C LEU A 75 3.78 -1.73 -5.88
N ASP A 76 4.29 -2.85 -5.37
CA ASP A 76 4.61 -4.04 -6.15
C ASP A 76 3.44 -5.03 -6.25
N ASN A 77 2.44 -4.93 -5.35
CA ASN A 77 1.22 -5.72 -5.43
C ASN A 77 0.13 -5.06 -6.29
N GLN A 78 -0.05 -5.60 -7.50
CA GLN A 78 -1.07 -5.17 -8.46
C GLN A 78 -2.50 -5.26 -7.89
N GLY A 79 -2.80 -6.25 -7.04
CA GLY A 79 -4.12 -6.39 -6.42
C GLY A 79 -4.46 -5.23 -5.50
N ILE A 80 -3.47 -4.66 -4.82
CA ILE A 80 -3.66 -3.44 -4.01
C ILE A 80 -3.83 -2.21 -4.90
N VAL A 81 -3.06 -2.09 -5.98
CA VAL A 81 -3.23 -1.02 -6.98
C VAL A 81 -4.64 -1.03 -7.56
N ASP A 82 -5.13 -2.21 -7.95
CA ASP A 82 -6.47 -2.38 -8.50
C ASP A 82 -7.54 -2.03 -7.47
N ARG A 83 -7.33 -2.39 -6.20
CA ARG A 83 -8.25 -2.06 -5.10
C ARG A 83 -8.27 -0.57 -4.78
N LEU A 84 -7.14 0.13 -4.84
CA LEU A 84 -7.06 1.58 -4.63
C LEU A 84 -7.72 2.37 -5.76
N ARG A 85 -7.59 1.90 -7.01
CA ARG A 85 -8.18 2.55 -8.18
C ARG A 85 -9.70 2.38 -8.26
N ASN A 86 -10.22 1.27 -7.75
CA ASN A 86 -11.63 0.94 -7.83
C ASN A 86 -12.30 1.08 -6.46
N LEU A 87 -13.02 2.20 -6.27
CA LEU A 87 -13.92 2.36 -5.13
C LEU A 87 -14.85 1.14 -5.06
N GLN A 88 -14.87 0.51 -3.89
CA GLN A 88 -15.57 -0.74 -3.62
C GLN A 88 -17.07 -0.59 -3.93
N THR A 89 -17.49 -1.02 -5.12
CA THR A 89 -18.91 -1.09 -5.49
C THR A 89 -19.57 -2.40 -5.04
N ARG A 90 -18.80 -3.36 -4.51
CA ARG A 90 -19.32 -4.58 -3.85
C ARG A 90 -18.27 -5.22 -2.93
N ASN A 91 -18.74 -5.76 -1.82
CA ASN A 91 -17.98 -6.67 -0.96
C ASN A 91 -17.74 -7.97 -1.74
N SER A 92 -16.59 -8.11 -2.40
CA SER A 92 -16.16 -9.44 -2.87
C SER A 92 -15.61 -10.19 -1.66
N THR A 93 -16.44 -11.05 -1.07
CA THR A 93 -15.97 -12.13 -0.21
C THR A 93 -15.02 -13.02 -1.02
N SER A 94 -13.99 -13.56 -0.38
CA SER A 94 -12.99 -14.48 -0.95
C SER A 94 -13.56 -15.86 -1.35
N GLN A 95 -14.85 -15.96 -1.65
CA GLN A 95 -15.44 -17.19 -2.15
C GLN A 95 -15.34 -17.18 -3.67
N ASN A 96 -14.62 -18.18 -4.19
CA ASN A 96 -14.72 -18.57 -5.59
C ASN A 96 -16.20 -18.66 -5.96
N ILE A 97 -16.60 -17.99 -7.04
CA ILE A 97 -17.85 -18.31 -7.72
C ILE A 97 -17.66 -19.76 -8.20
N ILE A 98 -18.20 -20.72 -7.45
CA ILE A 98 -18.35 -22.08 -7.91
C ILE A 98 -19.46 -22.00 -8.95
N ASP A 99 -19.07 -21.96 -10.23
CA ASP A 99 -20.00 -22.17 -11.33
C ASP A 99 -20.34 -23.67 -11.33
N GLU A 100 -21.32 -24.07 -10.53
CA GLU A 100 -21.95 -25.39 -10.64
C GLU A 100 -22.80 -25.42 -11.91
N THR A 101 -22.13 -25.58 -13.05
CA THR A 101 -22.77 -26.01 -14.27
C THR A 101 -22.12 -27.30 -14.76
N LYS A 102 -22.66 -28.44 -14.32
CA LYS A 102 -22.89 -29.63 -15.16
C LYS A 102 -23.83 -30.62 -14.51
#